data_AF-H0J564-F1
#
_entry.id   AF-H0J564-F1
#
_cell.length_a   1.000
_cell.length_b   1.000
_cell.length_c   1.000
_cell.angle_alpha   90.00
_cell.angle_beta   90.00
_cell.angle_gamma   90.00
#
_symmetry.space_group_name_H-M   'P 1'
#
loop_
_entity.id
_entity.type
_entity.pdbx_description
1 polymer ?
#
loop_
_entity_poly.entity_id
_entity_poly.type
_entity_poly.pdbx_seq_one_letter_code
_entity_poly.pdbx_strand_id
1 'polypeptide(L)'
;MLCVLISSMLLTGCATPSNAPVEGGQNAAEAYTQLGVAYLERDNLPRALSALDRALEINPRHAEALQALALVYQQQGENELANRYFEQAVNAAPSFTRARNNYAAFLYQRAQFAAACEQLEIASQDAQYANRAQLFTNLGQCYVALEEFDSAREGFQRAQSIDPRNPRGYFMLAELEVSQGNYEQAWAPLQSYLQLAGPDPAALEMAIDLAHARGDHAAAADYQRMLNTN
;
A
#
# COMPACT_ATOMS: atom_id res chain seq x y z
N MET A 1 -71.56 -14.97 -54.68
CA MET A 1 -70.15 -14.54 -54.67
C MET A 1 -69.89 -13.91 -53.29
N LEU A 2 -69.43 -14.70 -52.32
CA LEU A 2 -69.22 -14.26 -50.95
C LEU A 2 -67.71 -14.34 -50.69
N CYS A 3 -67.04 -13.19 -50.64
CA CYS A 3 -65.60 -13.08 -50.48
C CYS A 3 -65.20 -13.27 -49.01
N VAL A 4 -64.29 -14.23 -48.79
CA VAL A 4 -63.53 -14.45 -47.57
C VAL A 4 -62.48 -13.35 -47.42
N LEU A 5 -62.40 -12.70 -46.26
CA LEU A 5 -61.26 -11.86 -45.88
C LEU A 5 -60.81 -12.27 -44.47
N ILE A 6 -59.70 -13.02 -44.44
CA ILE A 6 -58.97 -13.44 -43.25
C ILE A 6 -58.18 -12.21 -42.77
N SER A 7 -58.50 -11.72 -41.58
CA SER A 7 -57.76 -10.63 -40.92
C SER A 7 -56.59 -11.24 -40.15
N SER A 8 -55.39 -11.15 -40.72
CA SER A 8 -54.13 -11.47 -40.05
C SER A 8 -53.64 -10.23 -39.29
N MET A 9 -53.96 -10.15 -37.99
CA MET A 9 -53.31 -9.20 -37.08
C MET A 9 -51.86 -9.65 -36.84
N LEU A 10 -50.92 -8.97 -37.48
CA LEU A 10 -49.49 -9.07 -37.19
C LEU A 10 -49.22 -8.38 -35.84
N LEU A 11 -48.76 -9.16 -34.86
CA LEU A 11 -48.21 -8.64 -33.61
C LEU A 11 -46.95 -7.81 -33.92
N THR A 12 -47.07 -6.49 -33.82
CA THR A 12 -45.90 -5.59 -33.83
C THR A 12 -45.24 -5.69 -32.45
N GLY A 13 -44.19 -6.50 -32.37
CA GLY A 13 -43.32 -6.52 -31.19
C GLY A 13 -42.49 -5.24 -31.15
N CYS A 14 -42.85 -4.31 -30.28
CA CYS A 14 -41.93 -3.25 -29.89
C CYS A 14 -40.87 -3.86 -28.97
N ALA A 15 -39.70 -4.19 -29.52
CA ALA A 15 -38.51 -4.41 -28.71
C ALA A 15 -38.04 -3.04 -28.21
N THR A 16 -38.51 -2.64 -27.02
CA THR A 16 -37.85 -1.60 -26.24
C THR A 16 -36.43 -2.08 -25.96
N PRO A 17 -35.37 -1.35 -26.36
CA PRO A 17 -34.04 -1.66 -25.90
C PRO A 17 -34.05 -1.48 -24.38
N SER A 18 -33.87 -2.59 -23.65
CA SER A 18 -33.71 -2.52 -22.21
C SER A 18 -32.37 -1.86 -21.92
N ASN A 19 -32.40 -0.60 -21.48
CA ASN A 19 -31.31 0.00 -20.69
C ASN A 19 -31.31 -0.63 -19.28
N ALA A 20 -31.19 -1.95 -19.21
CA ALA A 20 -30.92 -2.65 -17.96
C ALA A 20 -29.45 -2.38 -17.58
N PRO A 21 -29.17 -2.13 -16.30
CA PRO A 21 -27.88 -1.57 -15.88
C PRO A 21 -26.72 -2.55 -16.11
N VAL A 22 -25.53 -1.96 -16.25
CA VAL A 22 -24.19 -2.55 -16.51
C VAL A 22 -23.72 -3.52 -15.40
N GLU A 23 -24.62 -3.98 -14.53
CA GLU A 23 -24.35 -4.75 -13.31
C GLU A 23 -23.72 -6.12 -13.59
N GLY A 24 -24.11 -6.80 -14.68
CA GLY A 24 -23.52 -8.10 -15.04
C GLY A 24 -22.04 -8.02 -15.47
N GLY A 25 -21.66 -6.93 -16.15
CA GLY A 25 -20.29 -6.71 -16.62
C GLY A 25 -19.36 -6.26 -15.49
N GLN A 26 -19.82 -5.38 -14.60
CA GLN A 26 -19.05 -4.94 -13.44
C GLN A 26 -18.72 -6.11 -12.50
N ASN A 27 -19.71 -6.96 -12.21
CA ASN A 27 -19.50 -8.15 -11.38
C ASN A 27 -18.50 -9.14 -12.01
N ALA A 28 -18.49 -9.27 -13.35
CA ALA A 28 -17.54 -10.14 -14.03
C ALA A 28 -16.10 -9.59 -13.98
N ALA A 29 -15.92 -8.27 -14.15
CA ALA A 29 -14.60 -7.64 -14.02
C ALA A 29 -14.04 -7.78 -12.60
N GLU A 30 -14.88 -7.62 -11.58
CA GLU A 30 -14.51 -7.83 -10.18
C GLU A 30 -14.09 -9.29 -9.93
N ALA A 31 -14.86 -10.27 -10.41
CA ALA A 31 -14.53 -11.68 -10.24
C ALA A 31 -13.20 -12.07 -10.89
N TYR A 32 -12.94 -11.60 -12.12
CA TYR A 32 -11.66 -11.79 -12.79
C TYR A 32 -10.51 -11.07 -12.06
N THR A 33 -10.77 -9.89 -11.49
CA THR A 33 -9.79 -9.16 -10.67
C THR A 33 -9.41 -9.97 -9.43
N GLN A 34 -10.40 -10.48 -8.68
CA GLN A 34 -10.17 -11.31 -7.50
C GLN A 34 -9.40 -12.58 -7.85
N LEU A 35 -9.75 -13.22 -8.97
CA LEU A 35 -9.01 -14.39 -9.47
C LEU A 35 -7.55 -14.04 -9.81
N GLY A 36 -7.33 -12.90 -10.46
CA GLY A 36 -6.00 -12.39 -10.80
C GLY A 36 -5.14 -12.12 -9.57
N VAL A 37 -5.70 -11.44 -8.57
CA VAL A 37 -5.03 -11.18 -7.28
C VAL A 37 -4.71 -12.49 -6.56
N ALA A 38 -5.63 -13.45 -6.51
CA ALA A 38 -5.39 -14.75 -5.89
C ALA A 38 -4.27 -15.56 -6.60
N TYR A 39 -4.11 -15.39 -7.91
CA TYR A 39 -2.97 -15.98 -8.64
C TYR A 39 -1.66 -15.25 -8.36
N LEU A 40 -1.68 -13.92 -8.27
CA LEU A 40 -0.51 -13.12 -7.90
C LEU A 40 0.01 -13.49 -6.51
N GLU A 41 -0.87 -13.63 -5.52
CA GLU A 41 -0.52 -14.05 -4.15
C GLU A 41 0.13 -15.45 -4.10
N ARG A 42 -0.13 -16.29 -5.10
CA ARG A 42 0.45 -17.63 -5.26
C ARG A 42 1.65 -17.66 -6.22
N ASP A 43 2.18 -16.49 -6.57
CA ASP A 43 3.29 -16.32 -7.53
C ASP A 43 3.03 -16.94 -8.91
N ASN A 44 1.75 -17.12 -9.28
CA ASN A 44 1.36 -17.64 -10.60
C ASN A 44 1.10 -16.48 -11.56
N LEU A 45 2.18 -15.76 -11.91
CA LEU A 45 2.12 -14.56 -12.73
C LEU A 45 1.42 -14.76 -14.09
N PRO A 46 1.63 -15.87 -14.84
CA PRO A 46 0.94 -16.07 -16.12
C PRO A 46 -0.59 -16.13 -15.99
N ARG A 47 -1.10 -16.80 -14.94
CA ARG A 47 -2.55 -16.86 -14.69
C ARG A 47 -3.09 -15.55 -14.12
N ALA A 48 -2.30 -14.84 -13.33
CA ALA A 48 -2.65 -13.51 -12.85
C ALA A 48 -2.86 -12.56 -14.04
N LEU A 49 -1.90 -12.47 -14.97
CA LEU A 49 -2.00 -11.68 -16.20
C LEU A 49 -3.27 -12.03 -16.98
N SER A 50 -3.47 -13.32 -17.28
CA SER A 50 -4.62 -13.75 -18.07
C SER A 50 -5.96 -13.37 -17.43
N ALA A 51 -6.11 -13.49 -16.11
CA ALA A 51 -7.33 -13.12 -15.42
C ALA A 51 -7.52 -11.59 -15.39
N LEU A 52 -6.45 -10.84 -15.12
CA LEU A 52 -6.51 -9.37 -15.06
C LEU A 52 -6.75 -8.73 -16.43
N ASP A 53 -6.19 -9.30 -17.50
CA ASP A 53 -6.48 -8.88 -18.87
C ASP A 53 -7.97 -9.05 -19.19
N ARG A 54 -8.59 -10.17 -18.77
CA ARG A 54 -10.05 -10.34 -18.90
C ARG A 54 -10.84 -9.31 -18.10
N ALA A 55 -10.40 -8.96 -16.90
CA ALA A 55 -11.04 -7.91 -16.12
C ALA A 55 -11.00 -6.56 -16.86
N LEU A 56 -9.87 -6.22 -17.49
CA LEU A 56 -9.69 -4.97 -18.24
C LEU A 56 -10.32 -4.96 -19.63
N GLU A 57 -10.49 -6.12 -20.28
CA GLU A 57 -11.32 -6.24 -21.48
C GLU A 57 -12.78 -5.86 -21.18
N ILE A 58 -13.27 -6.23 -19.99
CA ILE A 58 -14.64 -5.94 -19.56
C ILE A 58 -14.78 -4.50 -19.03
N ASN A 59 -13.83 -4.05 -18.21
CA ASN A 59 -13.78 -2.68 -17.70
C ASN A 59 -12.33 -2.14 -17.77
N PRO A 60 -11.98 -1.39 -18.84
CA PRO A 60 -10.63 -0.86 -19.03
C PRO A 60 -10.16 0.12 -17.94
N ARG A 61 -11.08 0.65 -17.12
CA ARG A 61 -10.77 1.57 -16.02
C ARG A 61 -10.97 0.93 -14.65
N HIS A 62 -10.97 -0.40 -14.55
CA HIS A 62 -11.08 -1.09 -13.26
C HIS A 62 -9.79 -0.87 -12.43
N ALA A 63 -9.83 0.09 -11.51
CA ALA A 63 -8.64 0.56 -10.81
C ALA A 63 -7.91 -0.54 -10.02
N GLU A 64 -8.64 -1.50 -9.44
CA GLU A 64 -8.04 -2.63 -8.72
C GLU A 64 -7.34 -3.62 -9.66
N ALA A 65 -7.87 -3.80 -10.87
CA ALA A 65 -7.25 -4.69 -11.86
C ALA A 65 -5.98 -4.05 -12.44
N LEU A 66 -6.04 -2.74 -12.74
CA LEU A 66 -4.88 -1.95 -13.15
C LEU A 66 -3.77 -2.00 -12.08
N GLN A 67 -4.13 -1.81 -10.80
CA GLN A 67 -3.19 -1.90 -9.69
C GLN A 67 -2.60 -3.30 -9.50
N ALA A 68 -3.40 -4.36 -9.71
CA ALA A 68 -2.91 -5.73 -9.64
C ALA A 68 -1.96 -6.05 -10.80
N LEU A 69 -2.24 -5.58 -12.03
CA LEU A 69 -1.30 -5.72 -13.15
C LEU A 69 0.01 -4.98 -12.87
N ALA A 70 -0.07 -3.79 -12.29
CA ALA A 70 1.12 -3.03 -11.89
C ALA A 70 2.03 -3.85 -10.95
N LEU A 71 1.44 -4.53 -9.95
CA LEU A 71 2.18 -5.42 -9.06
C LEU A 71 2.75 -6.65 -9.78
N VAL A 72 2.01 -7.26 -10.71
CA VAL A 72 2.52 -8.38 -11.51
C VAL A 72 3.76 -7.95 -12.29
N TYR A 73 3.70 -6.81 -13.00
CA TYR A 73 4.85 -6.32 -13.76
C TYR A 73 6.01 -5.88 -12.87
N GLN A 74 5.73 -5.30 -11.69
CA GLN A 74 6.76 -5.00 -10.69
C GLN A 74 7.49 -6.28 -10.27
N GLN A 75 6.76 -7.37 -9.99
CA GLN A 75 7.34 -8.66 -9.61
C GLN A 75 8.14 -9.33 -10.73
N GLN A 76 7.78 -9.05 -12.00
CA GLN A 76 8.56 -9.47 -13.17
C GLN A 76 9.80 -8.59 -13.43
N GLY A 77 9.94 -7.46 -12.74
CA GLY A 77 10.99 -6.47 -12.99
C GLY A 77 10.72 -5.55 -14.20
N GLU A 78 9.52 -5.65 -14.80
CA GLU A 78 9.06 -4.85 -15.93
C GLU A 78 8.57 -3.48 -15.46
N ASN A 79 9.52 -2.67 -15.00
CA ASN A 79 9.24 -1.47 -14.23
C ASN A 79 8.48 -0.38 -15.00
N GLU A 80 8.77 -0.20 -16.28
CA GLU A 80 8.09 0.80 -17.12
C GLU A 80 6.61 0.43 -17.30
N LEU A 81 6.31 -0.87 -17.40
CA LEU A 81 4.94 -1.37 -17.42
C LEU A 81 4.27 -1.18 -16.06
N ALA A 82 4.95 -1.54 -14.97
CA ALA A 82 4.44 -1.35 -13.61
C ALA A 82 4.06 0.11 -13.36
N ASN A 83 4.94 1.06 -13.68
CA ASN A 83 4.68 2.49 -13.53
C ASN A 83 3.42 2.92 -14.29
N ARG A 84 3.31 2.56 -15.58
CA ARG A 84 2.16 2.91 -16.41
C ARG A 84 0.84 2.36 -15.86
N TYR A 85 0.82 1.15 -15.31
CA TYR A 85 -0.39 0.58 -14.75
C TYR A 85 -0.74 1.17 -13.39
N PHE A 86 0.25 1.54 -12.56
CA PHE A 86 -0.01 2.30 -11.35
C PHE A 86 -0.60 3.68 -11.64
N GLU A 87 -0.04 4.42 -12.60
CA GLU A 87 -0.57 5.72 -13.04
C GLU A 87 -2.02 5.60 -13.53
N GLN A 88 -2.30 4.59 -14.35
CA GLN A 88 -3.67 4.31 -14.80
C GLN A 88 -4.60 3.99 -13.64
N ALA A 89 -4.17 3.22 -12.65
CA ALA A 89 -4.98 2.88 -11.48
C ALA A 89 -5.36 4.13 -10.66
N VAL A 90 -4.40 4.98 -10.34
CA VAL A 90 -4.65 6.20 -9.55
C VAL A 90 -5.42 7.26 -10.33
N ASN A 91 -5.31 7.28 -11.67
CA ASN A 91 -6.13 8.14 -12.53
C ASN A 91 -7.56 7.59 -12.72
N ALA A 92 -7.73 6.27 -12.73
CA ALA A 92 -9.04 5.64 -12.84
C ALA A 92 -9.88 5.86 -11.57
N ALA A 93 -9.26 5.76 -10.40
CA ALA A 93 -9.91 6.01 -9.11
C ALA A 93 -8.99 6.86 -8.20
N PRO A 94 -9.09 8.21 -8.25
CA PRO A 94 -8.25 9.10 -7.45
C PRO A 94 -8.36 8.92 -5.93
N SER A 95 -9.45 8.35 -5.43
CA SER A 95 -9.67 8.04 -4.02
C SER A 95 -9.19 6.63 -3.61
N PHE A 96 -8.57 5.87 -4.52
CA PHE A 96 -8.15 4.50 -4.23
C PHE A 96 -6.83 4.47 -3.45
N THR A 97 -6.95 4.67 -2.13
CA THR A 97 -5.84 4.81 -1.18
C THR A 97 -4.83 3.67 -1.25
N ARG A 98 -5.30 2.42 -1.38
CA ARG A 98 -4.43 1.24 -1.51
C ARG A 98 -3.53 1.32 -2.74
N ALA A 99 -4.05 1.74 -3.90
CA ALA A 99 -3.24 1.89 -5.11
C ALA A 99 -2.18 2.98 -4.96
N ARG A 100 -2.53 4.11 -4.34
CA ARG A 100 -1.57 5.19 -4.08
C ARG A 100 -0.45 4.75 -3.15
N ASN A 101 -0.77 4.06 -2.06
CA ASN A 101 0.23 3.53 -1.14
C ASN A 101 1.17 2.52 -1.82
N ASN A 102 0.63 1.62 -2.66
CA ASN A 102 1.45 0.67 -3.40
C ASN A 102 2.31 1.36 -4.48
N TYR A 103 1.75 2.36 -5.17
CA TYR A 103 2.49 3.13 -6.16
C TYR A 103 3.63 3.91 -5.51
N ALA A 104 3.39 4.52 -4.35
CA ALA A 104 4.43 5.19 -3.58
C ALA A 104 5.57 4.24 -3.19
N ALA A 105 5.26 3.03 -2.73
CA ALA A 105 6.27 2.03 -2.41
C ALA A 105 7.11 1.65 -3.65
N PHE A 106 6.46 1.48 -4.80
CA PHE A 106 7.13 1.25 -6.08
C PHE A 106 8.06 2.42 -6.48
N LEU A 107 7.58 3.66 -6.38
CA LEU A 107 8.35 4.87 -6.66
C LEU A 107 9.55 5.02 -5.71
N TYR A 108 9.35 4.75 -4.42
CA TYR A 108 10.40 4.81 -3.41
C TYR A 108 11.53 3.82 -3.70
N GLN A 109 11.20 2.58 -4.08
CA GLN A 109 12.19 1.57 -4.48
C GLN A 109 13.04 2.01 -5.69
N ARG A 110 12.53 2.93 -6.50
CA ARG A 110 13.21 3.51 -7.67
C ARG A 110 13.89 4.85 -7.36
N ALA A 111 14.02 5.20 -6.08
CA ALA A 111 14.56 6.48 -5.61
C ALA A 111 13.79 7.72 -6.13
N GLN A 112 12.53 7.55 -6.55
CA GLN A 112 11.66 8.64 -6.98
C GLN A 112 10.92 9.21 -5.76
N PHE A 113 11.68 9.68 -4.77
CA PHE A 113 11.18 10.00 -3.42
C PHE A 113 10.11 11.10 -3.43
N ALA A 114 10.31 12.20 -4.13
CA ALA A 114 9.33 13.29 -4.19
C ALA A 114 7.96 12.80 -4.71
N ALA A 115 7.95 12.00 -5.77
CA ALA A 115 6.72 11.44 -6.33
C ALA A 115 6.09 10.40 -5.39
N ALA A 116 6.90 9.62 -4.67
CA ALA A 116 6.39 8.69 -3.66
C ALA A 116 5.69 9.43 -2.51
N CYS A 117 6.29 10.52 -2.02
CA CYS A 117 5.74 11.33 -0.94
C CYS A 117 4.40 11.96 -1.37
N GLU A 118 4.32 12.52 -2.59
CA GLU A 118 3.07 13.07 -3.13
C GLU A 118 1.93 12.04 -3.12
N GLN A 119 2.19 10.80 -3.54
CA GLN A 119 1.17 9.75 -3.52
C GLN A 119 0.74 9.40 -2.09
N LEU A 120 1.66 9.36 -1.14
CA LEU A 120 1.38 9.09 0.27
C LEU A 120 0.64 10.24 0.97
N GLU A 121 0.98 11.49 0.65
CA GLU A 121 0.28 12.68 1.15
C GLU A 121 -1.19 12.67 0.74
N ILE A 122 -1.47 12.40 -0.55
CA ILE A 122 -2.84 12.26 -1.04
C ILE A 122 -3.55 11.10 -0.35
N ALA A 123 -2.87 9.95 -0.23
CA ALA A 123 -3.42 8.76 0.44
C ALA A 123 -3.70 8.99 1.93
N SER A 124 -2.90 9.84 2.62
CA SER A 124 -3.02 10.11 4.05
C SER A 124 -4.33 10.82 4.44
N GLN A 125 -4.97 11.48 3.47
CA GLN A 125 -6.25 12.18 3.62
C GLN A 125 -7.42 11.21 3.87
N ASP A 126 -7.29 9.94 3.47
CA ASP A 126 -8.28 8.91 3.78
C ASP A 126 -8.16 8.48 5.25
N ALA A 127 -9.01 9.07 6.08
CA ALA A 127 -9.06 8.78 7.51
C ALA A 127 -9.57 7.37 7.85
N GLN A 128 -10.23 6.69 6.90
CA GLN A 128 -10.84 5.37 7.10
C GLN A 128 -9.97 4.23 6.59
N TYR A 129 -8.81 4.53 6.00
CA TYR A 129 -7.93 3.51 5.47
C TYR A 129 -7.45 2.55 6.57
N ALA A 130 -7.69 1.26 6.42
CA ALA A 130 -7.37 0.27 7.46
C ALA A 130 -5.87 0.23 7.80
N ASN A 131 -4.99 0.41 6.81
CA ASN A 131 -3.54 0.39 6.99
C ASN A 131 -2.93 1.80 7.18
N ARG A 132 -3.70 2.74 7.75
CA ARG A 132 -3.27 4.14 7.87
C ARG A 132 -2.04 4.35 8.73
N ALA A 133 -1.83 3.55 9.78
CA ALA A 133 -0.59 3.60 10.56
C ALA A 133 0.64 3.28 9.68
N GLN A 134 0.57 2.20 8.89
CA GLN A 134 1.64 1.82 7.96
C GLN A 134 1.87 2.88 6.87
N LEU A 135 0.79 3.51 6.39
CA LEU A 135 0.87 4.61 5.43
C LEU A 135 1.68 5.78 6.01
N PHE A 136 1.42 6.20 7.25
CA PHE A 136 2.19 7.26 7.90
C PHE A 136 3.64 6.87 8.16
N THR A 137 3.92 5.60 8.47
CA THR A 137 5.30 5.11 8.52
C THR A 137 5.98 5.24 7.16
N ASN A 138 5.32 4.84 6.06
CA ASN A 138 5.88 4.98 4.71
C ASN A 138 6.11 6.46 4.35
N LEU A 139 5.19 7.34 4.74
CA LEU A 139 5.32 8.78 4.52
C LEU A 139 6.49 9.36 5.29
N GLY A 140 6.66 8.97 6.56
CA GLY A 140 7.81 9.36 7.37
C GLY A 140 9.12 8.92 6.74
N GLN A 141 9.22 7.68 6.27
CA GLN A 141 10.40 7.18 5.54
C GLN A 141 10.67 7.97 4.25
N CYS A 142 9.61 8.37 3.54
CA CYS A 142 9.74 9.19 2.35
C CYS A 142 10.35 10.56 2.67
N TYR A 143 9.89 11.21 3.74
CA TYR A 143 10.47 12.47 4.21
C TYR A 143 11.91 12.32 4.71
N VAL A 144 12.29 11.19 5.32
CA VAL A 144 13.71 10.92 5.64
C VAL A 144 14.56 10.95 4.37
N ALA A 145 14.11 10.32 3.29
CA ALA A 145 14.83 10.30 2.01
C ALA A 145 14.91 11.67 1.32
N LEU A 146 14.02 12.60 1.68
CA LEU A 146 14.04 14.01 1.25
C LEU A 146 14.78 14.93 2.24
N GLU A 147 15.35 14.39 3.32
CA GLU A 147 15.96 15.15 4.42
C GLU A 147 14.99 16.12 5.13
N GLU A 148 13.68 15.87 5.03
CA GLU A 148 12.61 16.60 5.72
C GLU A 148 12.34 16.00 7.10
N PHE A 149 13.31 16.10 8.00
CA PHE A 149 13.31 15.35 9.26
C PHE A 149 12.16 15.69 10.22
N ASP A 150 11.66 16.93 10.21
CA ASP A 150 10.50 17.31 11.03
C ASP A 150 9.21 16.64 10.54
N SER A 151 8.97 16.68 9.23
CA SER A 151 7.85 15.97 8.59
C SER A 151 7.96 14.44 8.81
N ALA A 152 9.17 13.89 8.75
CA ALA A 152 9.42 12.48 9.04
C ALA A 152 9.02 12.10 10.47
N ARG A 153 9.45 12.91 11.44
CA ARG A 153 9.11 12.75 12.87
C ARG A 153 7.60 12.78 13.09
N GLU A 154 6.92 13.76 12.52
CA GLU A 154 5.45 13.87 12.60
C GLU A 154 4.76 12.64 12.02
N GLY A 155 5.23 12.14 10.86
CA GLY A 155 4.72 10.91 10.24
C GLY A 155 4.84 9.70 11.17
N PHE A 156 6.02 9.48 11.77
CA PHE A 156 6.22 8.36 12.69
C PHE A 156 5.39 8.48 13.98
N GLN A 157 5.32 9.67 14.56
CA GLN A 157 4.46 9.94 15.72
C GLN A 157 2.98 9.72 15.39
N ARG A 158 2.55 10.09 14.18
CA ARG A 158 1.19 9.86 13.72
C ARG A 158 0.89 8.37 13.60
N ALA A 159 1.82 7.59 13.05
CA ALA A 159 1.70 6.13 12.98
C ALA A 159 1.52 5.51 14.37
N GLN A 160 2.34 5.91 15.35
CA GLN A 160 2.23 5.46 16.75
C GLN A 160 0.89 5.85 17.38
N SER A 161 0.36 7.03 17.07
CA SER A 161 -0.95 7.47 17.60
C SER A 161 -2.12 6.66 17.04
N ILE A 162 -2.01 6.16 15.81
CA ILE A 162 -3.08 5.40 15.13
C ILE A 162 -3.05 3.95 15.57
N ASP A 163 -1.86 3.34 15.64
CA ASP A 163 -1.70 1.98 16.12
C ASP A 163 -0.54 1.92 17.14
N PRO A 164 -0.84 2.16 18.44
CA PRO A 164 0.17 2.14 19.49
C PRO A 164 0.80 0.77 19.73
N ARG A 165 0.23 -0.30 19.16
CA ARG A 165 0.72 -1.68 19.31
C ARG A 165 1.61 -2.10 18.14
N ASN A 166 1.74 -1.29 17.11
CA ASN A 166 2.61 -1.57 15.99
C ASN A 166 4.04 -1.07 16.29
N PRO A 167 5.04 -1.97 16.38
CA PRO A 167 6.40 -1.58 16.74
C PRO A 167 7.10 -0.71 15.69
N ARG A 168 6.71 -0.80 14.40
CA ARG A 168 7.48 -0.22 13.30
C ARG A 168 7.62 1.30 13.39
N GLY A 169 6.56 2.00 13.80
CA GLY A 169 6.60 3.46 13.96
C GLY A 169 7.54 3.91 15.08
N TYR A 170 7.75 3.09 16.11
CA TYR A 170 8.68 3.38 17.19
C TYR A 170 10.13 3.19 16.76
N PHE A 171 10.43 2.10 16.05
CA PHE A 171 11.78 1.84 15.54
C PHE A 171 12.24 2.94 14.59
N MET A 172 11.40 3.30 13.61
CA MET A 172 11.72 4.33 12.63
C MET A 172 11.94 5.70 13.27
N LEU A 173 11.18 6.03 14.33
CA LEU A 173 11.41 7.25 15.09
C LEU A 173 12.73 7.20 15.84
N ALA A 174 13.07 6.08 16.49
CA ALA A 174 14.36 5.91 17.16
C ALA A 174 15.53 6.06 16.20
N GLU A 175 15.48 5.41 15.03
CA GLU A 175 16.48 5.53 13.96
C GLU A 175 16.64 6.98 13.49
N LEU A 176 15.52 7.68 13.24
CA LEU A 176 15.54 9.08 12.85
C LEU A 176 16.24 9.93 13.92
N GLU A 177 15.85 9.81 15.19
CA GLU A 177 16.44 10.62 16.25
C GLU A 177 17.93 10.30 16.45
N VAL A 178 18.34 9.03 16.36
CA VAL A 178 19.76 8.63 16.39
C VAL A 178 20.52 9.28 15.24
N SER A 179 19.98 9.26 14.02
CA SER A 179 20.63 9.86 12.84
C SER A 179 20.80 11.39 12.97
N GLN A 180 19.92 12.04 13.74
CA GLN A 180 19.97 13.47 14.02
C GLN A 180 20.81 13.81 15.28
N GLY A 181 21.37 12.82 15.97
CA GLY A 181 22.12 12.99 17.23
C GLY A 181 21.23 13.26 18.45
N ASN A 182 19.92 13.08 18.32
CA ASN A 182 18.90 13.30 19.36
C ASN A 182 18.77 12.07 20.26
N TYR A 183 19.87 11.65 20.90
CA TYR A 183 19.94 10.38 21.64
C TYR A 183 18.95 10.29 22.81
N GLU A 184 18.66 11.42 23.48
CA GLU A 184 17.65 11.47 24.54
C GLU A 184 16.24 11.18 24.00
N GLN A 185 15.91 11.72 22.82
CA GLN A 185 14.61 11.54 22.17
C GLN A 185 14.46 10.13 21.57
N ALA A 186 15.55 9.50 21.15
CA ALA A 186 15.55 8.16 20.59
C ALA A 186 15.25 7.05 21.61
N TRP A 187 15.54 7.28 22.89
CA TRP A 187 15.47 6.26 23.94
C TRP A 187 14.06 5.69 24.13
N ALA A 188 13.07 6.56 24.38
CA ALA A 188 11.72 6.10 24.68
C ALA A 188 11.04 5.34 23.52
N PRO A 189 11.16 5.77 22.25
CA PRO A 189 10.71 4.99 21.11
C PRO A 189 11.42 3.63 21.02
N LEU A 190 12.75 3.56 21.19
CA LEU A 190 13.46 2.29 21.15
C LEU A 190 13.00 1.32 22.26
N GLN A 191 12.78 1.81 23.48
CA GLN A 191 12.24 0.98 24.57
C GLN A 191 10.85 0.44 24.23
N SER A 192 9.99 1.27 23.63
CA SER A 192 8.65 0.85 23.18
C SER A 192 8.74 -0.22 22.09
N TYR A 193 9.68 -0.09 21.16
CA TYR A 193 9.96 -1.10 20.15
C TYR A 193 10.36 -2.44 20.79
N LEU A 194 11.37 -2.43 21.67
CA LEU A 194 11.87 -3.62 22.36
C LEU A 194 10.77 -4.33 23.16
N GLN A 195 9.85 -3.57 23.76
CA GLN A 195 8.71 -4.13 24.49
C GLN A 195 7.69 -4.82 23.57
N LEU A 196 7.45 -4.26 22.38
CA LEU A 196 6.42 -4.73 21.45
C LEU A 196 6.90 -5.84 20.52
N ALA A 197 8.11 -5.70 19.97
CA ALA A 197 8.70 -6.63 18.99
C ALA A 197 9.64 -7.66 19.64
N GLY A 198 10.09 -7.40 20.86
CA GLY A 198 11.20 -8.11 21.47
C GLY A 198 12.56 -7.59 21.00
N PRO A 199 13.65 -8.11 21.59
CA PRO A 199 15.00 -7.76 21.18
C PRO A 199 15.38 -8.44 19.86
N ASP A 200 15.97 -7.66 18.96
CA ASP A 200 16.66 -8.15 17.76
C ASP A 200 18.05 -7.48 17.68
N PRO A 201 18.97 -7.99 16.84
CA PRO A 201 20.34 -7.47 16.78
C PRO A 201 20.43 -5.95 16.54
N ALA A 202 19.65 -5.41 15.60
CA ALA A 202 19.71 -4.00 15.25
C ALA A 202 19.21 -3.10 16.39
N ALA A 203 18.11 -3.50 17.04
CA ALA A 203 17.59 -2.77 18.19
C ALA A 203 18.50 -2.86 19.42
N LEU A 204 19.17 -4.00 19.62
CA LEU A 204 20.13 -4.18 20.72
C LEU A 204 21.40 -3.35 20.50
N GLU A 205 21.94 -3.32 19.29
CA GLU A 205 23.08 -2.45 18.94
C GLU A 205 22.73 -0.98 19.21
N MET A 206 21.58 -0.52 18.71
CA MET A 206 21.10 0.83 18.98
C MET A 206 20.90 1.10 20.48
N ALA A 207 20.41 0.11 21.24
CA ALA A 207 20.18 0.25 22.67
C ALA A 207 21.50 0.38 23.45
N ILE A 208 22.55 -0.34 23.04
CA ILE A 208 23.91 -0.23 23.61
C ILE A 208 24.45 1.19 23.37
N ASP A 209 24.37 1.68 22.13
CA ASP A 209 24.85 3.01 21.76
C ASP A 209 24.12 4.12 22.53
N LEU A 210 22.79 4.04 22.60
CA LEU A 210 21.99 5.02 23.35
C LEU A 210 22.25 4.94 24.86
N ALA A 211 22.42 3.74 25.42
CA ALA A 211 22.76 3.59 26.84
C ALA A 211 24.13 4.20 27.15
N HIS A 212 25.13 4.01 26.29
CA HIS A 212 26.43 4.66 26.41
C HIS A 212 26.34 6.19 26.30
N ALA A 213 25.58 6.72 25.33
CA ALA A 213 25.38 8.16 25.17
C ALA A 213 24.73 8.81 26.41
N ARG A 214 23.87 8.05 27.10
CA ARG A 214 23.20 8.46 28.36
C ARG A 214 24.05 8.23 29.61
N GLY A 215 25.21 7.60 29.50
CA GLY A 215 26.06 7.21 30.64
C GLY A 215 25.55 6.02 31.46
N ASP A 216 24.56 5.28 30.94
CA ASP A 216 24.01 4.08 31.59
C ASP A 216 24.80 2.84 31.19
N HIS A 217 26.00 2.72 31.75
CA HIS A 217 26.91 1.60 31.48
C HIS A 217 26.34 0.24 31.92
N ALA A 218 25.43 0.22 32.90
CA ALA A 218 24.78 -1.01 33.35
C ALA A 218 23.80 -1.51 32.29
N ALA A 219 22.91 -0.65 31.78
CA ALA A 219 21.99 -1.00 30.70
C ALA A 219 22.75 -1.42 29.43
N ALA A 220 23.82 -0.72 29.07
CA ALA A 220 24.66 -1.10 27.93
C ALA A 220 25.22 -2.52 28.06
N ALA A 221 25.75 -2.88 29.24
CA ALA A 221 26.26 -4.23 29.50
C ALA A 221 25.15 -5.29 29.46
N ASP A 222 23.93 -4.95 29.88
CA ASP A 222 22.78 -5.86 29.83
C ASP A 222 22.38 -6.15 28.38
N TYR A 223 22.24 -5.12 27.55
CA TYR A 223 21.95 -5.28 26.13
C TYR A 223 23.06 -6.02 25.38
N GLN A 224 24.34 -5.76 25.70
CA GLN A 224 25.47 -6.49 25.11
C GLN A 224 25.41 -7.98 25.43
N ARG A 225 25.01 -8.35 26.66
CA ARG A 225 24.81 -9.75 27.03
C ARG A 225 23.67 -10.38 26.23
N MET A 226 22.55 -9.67 26.06
CA MET A 226 21.43 -10.14 25.24
C MET A 226 21.85 -10.36 23.78
N LEU A 227 22.62 -9.42 23.21
CA LEU A 227 23.10 -9.49 21.83
C LEU A 227 24.01 -10.70 21.59
N ASN A 228 24.83 -11.06 22.57
CA ASN A 228 25.74 -12.21 22.48
C ASN A 228 25.02 -13.57 22.63
N THR A 229 23.77 -13.57 23.08
CA THR A 229 23.00 -14.80 23.37
C THR A 229 21.89 -15.10 22.36
N ASN A 230 21.56 -14.15 21.48
CA ASN A 230 20.60 -14.30 20.40
C ASN A 230 21.31 -14.57 19.07
#